data_AF-A0A150GZJ2-F1
#
_entry.id   AF-A0A150GZJ2-F1
#
_cell.length_a   1.000
_cell.length_b   1.000
_cell.length_c   1.000
_cell.angle_alpha   90.00
_cell.angle_beta   90.00
_cell.angle_gamma   90.00
#
_symmetry.space_group_name_H-M   'P 1'
#
loop_
_entity.id
_entity.type
_entity.pdbx_description
1 polymer ?
#
loop_
_entity_poly.entity_id
_entity_poly.type
_entity_poly.pdbx_seq_one_letter_code
_entity_poly.pdbx_strand_id
1 'polypeptide(L)' 'MPDAVTEVPDYSVLFMPHSEVRCRRCQGHLGHVFDDGPVPTGLRYCMNGPALVFAEEPAAGKP' A
#
# COMPACT_ATOMS: atom_id res chain seq x y z
N MET A 1 10.97 -6.68 -2.86
CA MET A 1 11.15 -5.89 -4.10
C MET A 1 10.97 -4.42 -3.75
N PRO A 2 11.95 -3.56 -4.01
CA PRO A 2 11.73 -2.11 -3.91
C PRO A 2 10.74 -1.67 -4.99
N ASP A 3 10.02 -0.56 -4.76
CA ASP A 3 9.11 0.05 -5.73
C ASP A 3 7.98 -0.90 -6.22
N ALA A 4 7.29 -1.57 -5.29
CA ALA A 4 6.23 -2.53 -5.60
C ALA A 4 4.85 -1.89 -5.83
N VAL A 5 4.67 -0.64 -5.38
CA VAL A 5 3.41 0.10 -5.43
C VAL A 5 3.60 1.46 -6.10
N THR A 6 2.53 2.01 -6.65
CA THR A 6 2.49 3.38 -7.19
C THR A 6 1.47 4.20 -6.41
N GLU A 7 1.81 5.44 -6.11
CA GLU A 7 0.92 6.41 -5.45
C GLU A 7 0.34 7.36 -6.49
N VAL A 8 -0.99 7.49 -6.51
CA VAL A 8 -1.73 8.27 -7.49
C VAL A 8 -2.72 9.19 -6.76
N PRO A 9 -2.83 10.48 -7.14
CA PRO A 9 -3.80 11.38 -6.51
C PRO A 9 -5.24 10.88 -6.70
N ASP A 10 -6.01 10.85 -5.62
CA ASP A 10 -7.42 10.50 -5.57
C ASP A 10 -8.25 11.68 -5.05
N TYR A 11 -9.16 12.17 -5.90
CA TYR A 11 -10.03 13.32 -5.64
C TYR A 11 -11.48 12.91 -5.38
N SER A 12 -11.73 11.64 -5.08
CA SER A 12 -13.07 11.11 -4.84
C SER A 12 -13.76 11.76 -3.63
N VAL A 13 -12.97 12.27 -2.67
CA VAL A 13 -13.48 13.04 -1.53
C VAL A 13 -13.25 14.52 -1.77
N LEU A 14 -14.35 15.27 -1.85
CA LEU A 14 -14.31 16.71 -2.02
C LEU A 14 -13.56 17.36 -0.85
N PHE A 15 -12.54 18.17 -1.15
CA PHE A 15 -11.66 18.85 -0.20
C PHE A 15 -10.68 17.99 0.62
N MET A 16 -10.62 16.68 0.38
CA MET A 16 -9.64 15.79 1.03
C MET A 16 -8.98 14.88 -0.02
N PRO A 17 -8.03 15.41 -0.80
CA PRO A 17 -7.28 14.58 -1.74
C PRO A 17 -6.47 13.54 -0.96
N HIS A 18 -6.71 12.27 -1.24
CA HIS A 18 -5.91 11.17 -0.71
C HIS A 18 -4.92 10.69 -1.77
N SER A 19 -3.91 9.94 -1.35
CA SER A 19 -2.99 9.26 -2.29
C SER A 19 -3.38 7.80 -2.37
N GLU A 20 -3.97 7.39 -3.49
CA GLU A 20 -4.33 6.01 -3.77
C GLU A 20 -3.07 5.17 -4.01
N VAL A 21 -3.01 4.00 -3.39
CA VAL A 21 -1.95 3.03 -3.57
C VAL A 21 -2.43 1.95 -4.53
N ARG A 22 -1.68 1.75 -5.62
CA ARG A 22 -1.96 0.75 -6.66
C ARG A 22 -0.80 -0.22 -6.83
N CYS A 23 -1.09 -1.43 -7.29
CA CYS A 23 -0.06 -2.37 -7.70
C CYS A 23 0.71 -1.79 -8.89
N ARG A 24 2.03 -1.66 -8.78
CA ARG A 24 2.85 -1.08 -9.86
C ARG A 24 2.68 -1.81 -11.19
N ARG A 25 2.49 -3.13 -11.16
CA ARG A 25 2.44 -3.97 -12.36
C ARG A 25 1.10 -3.96 -13.07
N CYS A 26 0.00 -4.09 -12.34
CA CYS A 26 -1.35 -4.22 -12.92
C CYS A 26 -2.25 -3.00 -12.72
N GLN A 27 -1.79 -2.01 -11.95
CA GLN A 27 -2.57 -0.82 -11.58
C GLN A 27 -3.87 -1.12 -10.81
N GLY A 28 -4.03 -2.33 -10.28
CA GLY A 28 -5.14 -2.68 -9.40
C GLY A 28 -5.09 -1.88 -8.10
N HIS A 29 -6.26 -1.45 -7.64
CA HIS A 29 -6.44 -0.72 -6.39
C HIS A 29 -6.03 -1.58 -5.19
N LEU A 30 -5.18 -1.03 -4.31
CA LEU A 30 -4.77 -1.68 -3.06
C LEU A 30 -5.33 -0.95 -1.84
N GLY A 31 -5.42 0.39 -1.87
CA GLY A 31 -5.91 1.21 -0.78
C GLY A 31 -5.38 2.64 -0.87
N HIS A 32 -5.00 3.23 0.27
CA HIS A 32 -4.51 4.61 0.35
C HIS A 32 -3.33 4.76 1.33
N VAL A 33 -2.51 5.79 1.11
CA VAL A 33 -1.46 6.20 2.04
C VAL A 33 -1.83 7.51 2.73
N PHE A 34 -1.52 7.58 4.02
CA PHE A 34 -1.75 8.72 4.89
C PHE A 34 -0.46 9.10 5.63
N ASP A 35 -0.37 10.35 6.05
CA ASP A 35 0.74 11.00 6.76
C ASP A 35 0.57 10.99 8.30
N ASP A 36 -0.30 10.11 8.79
CA ASP A 36 -0.58 9.87 10.22
C ASP A 36 0.08 8.57 10.75
N GLY A 37 1.12 8.09 10.07
CA GLY A 37 1.84 6.88 10.44
C GLY A 37 2.85 7.08 11.59
N PRO A 38 3.39 5.99 12.14
CA PRO A 38 4.44 6.06 13.14
C PRO A 38 5.78 6.55 12.54
N VAL A 39 6.63 7.13 13.39
CA VAL A 39 8.03 7.43 13.06
C VAL A 39 8.80 6.13 12.73
N PRO A 40 9.81 6.17 11.84
CA PRO A 40 10.46 7.36 11.25
C PRO A 40 9.80 7.88 9.97
N THR A 41 8.99 7.07 9.29
CA THR A 41 8.44 7.47 7.98
C THR A 41 7.27 8.43 8.14
N GLY A 42 6.49 8.32 9.22
CA GLY A 42 5.25 9.08 9.39
C GLY A 42 4.14 8.63 8.42
N LEU A 43 4.35 7.55 7.67
CA LEU A 43 3.41 7.09 6.63
C LEU A 43 2.65 5.85 7.09
N ARG A 44 1.34 5.83 6.85
CA ARG A 44 0.45 4.70 7.08
C ARG A 44 -0.16 4.23 5.77
N TYR A 45 0.22 3.03 5.34
CA TYR A 45 -0.38 2.35 4.20
C TYR A 45 -1.60 1.55 4.64
N CYS A 46 -2.80 2.06 4.34
CA CYS A 46 -4.06 1.38 4.61
C CYS A 46 -4.44 0.53 3.38
N MET A 47 -4.24 -0.79 3.46
CA MET A 47 -4.50 -1.71 2.35
C MET A 47 -5.72 -2.59 2.60
N ASN A 48 -6.45 -2.90 1.53
CA ASN A 48 -7.62 -3.77 1.56
C ASN A 48 -7.20 -5.25 1.54
N GLY A 49 -7.64 -6.01 2.54
CA GLY A 49 -7.41 -7.46 2.61
C GLY A 49 -7.80 -8.24 1.33
N PRO A 50 -8.96 -7.95 0.70
CA PRO A 50 -9.34 -8.60 -0.57
C PRO A 50 -8.37 -8.35 -1.74
N ALA A 51 -7.54 -7.31 -1.67
CA ALA A 51 -6.54 -7.01 -2.71
C ALA A 51 -5.22 -7.77 -2.50
N LEU A 52 -5.11 -8.56 -1.43
CA LEU A 52 -3.87 -9.20 -1.00
C LEU A 52 -4.04 -10.71 -0.85
N VAL A 53 -3.00 -11.44 -1.22
CA VAL A 53 -2.82 -12.85 -0.86
C VAL A 53 -1.59 -12.93 0.03
N PHE A 54 -1.76 -13.43 1.24
CA PHE A 54 -0.64 -13.63 2.14
C PHE A 54 0.19 -14.83 1.67
N ALA A 55 1.45 -14.58 1.35
CA ALA A 55 2.43 -15.63 1.14
C ALA A 55 3.25 -15.75 2.42
N GLU A 56 3.28 -16.96 2.97
CA GLU A 56 4.15 -17.27 4.10
C GLU A 56 5.61 -17.02 3.68
N GLU A 57 6.40 -16.35 4.52
CA GLU A 57 7.84 -16.40 4.32
C GLU A 57 8.28 -17.86 4.45
N PRO A 58 9.12 -18.38 3.55
CA PRO A 58 9.77 -19.65 3.82
C PRO A 58 10.52 -19.49 5.14
N ALA A 59 10.22 -20.36 6.10
CA ALA A 59 10.85 -20.33 7.42
C ALA A 59 12.36 -20.16 7.24
N ALA A 60 12.93 -19.10 7.84
CA ALA A 60 14.34 -18.82 7.76
C ALA A 60 15.12 -20.05 8.27
N GLY A 61 15.67 -20.85 7.35
CA GLY A 61 16.58 -21.95 7.64
C GLY A 61 15.96 -23.28 8.03
N LYS A 62 15.22 -23.93 7.12
CA LYS A 62 15.23 -25.40 7.09
C LYS A 62 15.49 -25.89 5.65
N PRO A 63 16.50 -26.74 5.42
CA PRO A 63 16.72 -27.36 4.11
C PRO A 63 15.51 -28.21 3.69
#